data_AF-A0A1F9I2G9-F1
#
_entry.id   AF-A0A1F9I2G9-F1
#
_cell.length_a   1.000
_cell.length_b   1.000
_cell.length_c   1.000
_cell.angle_alpha   90.00
_cell.angle_beta   90.00
_cell.angle_gamma   90.00
#
_symmetry.space_group_name_H-M   'P 1'
#
loop_
_entity.id
_entity.type
_entity.pdbx_description
1 polymer ?
#
loop_
_entity_poly.entity_id
_entity_poly.type
_entity_poly.pdbx_seq_one_letter_code
_entity_poly.pdbx_strand_id
1 'polypeptide(L)'
;MLIERVDGRRKTEGIMTKHLTKENFEDLEEMLPSLDSEKKTVEAGSHEHILNLQLAMATTSVNHEYARIEYEETADVERKEELMYYMTECRDKYDEAREELSVTNPLVLESFEAELARQKQSTMVHYHA
;
A
#
# COMPACT_ATOMS: atom_id res chain seq x y z
N MET A 1 41.20 38.38 -4.57
CA MET A 1 40.76 37.05 -4.10
C MET A 1 40.02 37.27 -2.80
N LEU A 2 38.71 36.99 -2.79
CA LEU A 2 37.82 37.10 -1.64
C LEU A 2 37.21 35.71 -1.39
N ILE A 3 37.14 35.31 -0.13
CA ILE A 3 36.62 34.02 0.35
C ILE A 3 35.10 34.15 0.64
N GLU A 4 34.40 33.01 0.55
CA GLU A 4 33.14 32.63 1.25
C GLU A 4 31.76 33.01 0.63
N ARG A 5 30.98 32.00 0.19
CA ARG A 5 29.86 31.38 0.96
C ARG A 5 29.02 30.40 0.13
N VAL A 6 28.68 29.29 0.78
CA VAL A 6 27.65 28.32 0.42
C VAL A 6 26.26 28.96 0.60
N ASP A 7 25.40 28.84 -0.41
CA ASP A 7 23.94 28.96 -0.30
C ASP A 7 23.37 28.25 -1.55
N GLY A 8 22.56 27.19 -1.48
CA GLY A 8 21.45 26.99 -0.56
C GLY A 8 20.12 27.35 -1.24
N ARG A 9 19.77 26.72 -2.38
CA ARG A 9 18.38 26.76 -2.89
C ARG A 9 17.93 25.39 -3.40
N ARG A 10 17.29 24.67 -2.48
CA ARG A 10 16.33 23.60 -2.75
C ARG A 10 15.27 24.16 -3.70
N LYS A 11 15.08 23.51 -4.86
CA LYS A 11 13.79 23.53 -5.53
C LYS A 11 13.06 22.28 -5.12
N THR A 12 12.27 22.40 -4.05
CA THR A 12 11.17 21.47 -3.75
C THR A 12 10.08 21.74 -4.78
N GLU A 13 10.17 21.10 -5.94
CA GLU A 13 9.10 21.14 -6.93
C GLU A 13 8.29 19.85 -6.84
N GLY A 14 7.13 19.96 -6.20
CA GLY A 14 5.94 19.20 -6.52
C GLY A 14 5.94 17.73 -6.12
N ILE A 15 5.65 17.45 -4.86
CA ILE A 15 4.93 16.23 -4.48
C ILE A 15 3.64 16.23 -5.30
N MET A 16 3.59 15.47 -6.39
CA MET A 16 2.35 15.10 -7.06
C MET A 16 1.67 14.03 -6.21
N THR A 17 1.20 14.42 -5.02
CA THR A 17 0.09 13.74 -4.36
C THR A 17 -1.11 13.94 -5.28
N LYS A 18 -1.26 13.04 -6.26
CA LYS A 18 -2.55 12.84 -6.92
C LYS A 18 -3.54 12.56 -5.79
N HIS A 19 -4.35 13.56 -5.47
CA HIS A 19 -5.42 13.40 -4.50
C HIS A 19 -6.33 12.33 -5.07
N LEU A 20 -6.31 11.14 -4.45
CA LEU A 20 -7.33 10.13 -4.65
C LEU A 20 -8.63 10.77 -4.14
N THR A 21 -9.42 11.30 -5.05
CA THR A 21 -10.74 11.86 -4.73
C THR A 21 -11.67 10.72 -4.34
N LYS A 22 -12.64 10.99 -3.45
CA LYS A 22 -13.65 10.03 -2.99
C LYS A 22 -14.35 9.26 -4.12
N GLU A 23 -14.42 9.85 -5.30
CA GLU A 23 -15.08 9.30 -6.48
C GLU A 23 -14.37 8.04 -7.04
N ASN A 24 -13.09 7.80 -6.70
CA ASN A 24 -12.38 6.57 -7.12
C ASN A 24 -12.61 5.37 -6.18
N PHE A 25 -13.42 5.52 -5.12
CA PHE A 25 -13.64 4.50 -4.09
C PHE A 25 -15.05 3.90 -4.10
N GLU A 26 -15.96 4.36 -4.96
CA GLU A 26 -17.33 3.82 -5.05
C GLU A 26 -17.31 2.33 -5.47
N ASP A 27 -16.33 1.90 -6.26
CA ASP A 27 -16.16 0.50 -6.68
C ASP A 27 -15.60 -0.41 -5.56
N LEU A 28 -15.00 0.17 -4.51
CA LEU A 28 -14.42 -0.62 -3.41
C LEU A 28 -15.49 -1.04 -2.39
N GLU A 29 -16.56 -0.25 -2.25
CA GLU A 29 -17.72 -0.59 -1.41
C GLU A 29 -18.51 -1.77 -1.97
N GLU A 30 -18.58 -1.92 -3.30
CA GLU A 30 -19.34 -2.99 -3.96
C GLU A 30 -18.61 -4.36 -3.95
N MET A 31 -17.29 -4.36 -3.78
CA MET A 31 -16.48 -5.58 -3.69
C MET A 31 -16.43 -6.21 -2.29
N LEU A 32 -16.99 -5.57 -1.27
CA LEU A 32 -17.09 -6.13 0.07
C LEU A 32 -18.31 -7.07 0.14
N PRO A 33 -18.16 -8.35 0.50
CA PRO A 33 -19.30 -9.21 0.70
C PRO A 33 -20.21 -8.61 1.79
N SER A 34 -21.47 -8.34 1.42
CA SER A 34 -22.53 -7.95 2.36
C SER A 34 -22.65 -9.02 3.44
N LEU A 35 -22.17 -8.71 4.64
CA LEU A 35 -22.28 -9.56 5.82
C LEU A 35 -23.39 -9.06 6.75
N ASP A 36 -24.61 -9.02 6.23
CA ASP A 36 -25.80 -9.04 7.08
C ASP A 36 -26.12 -10.50 7.46
N SER A 37 -25.52 -10.99 8.55
CA SER A 37 -26.22 -11.94 9.43
C SER A 37 -25.49 -12.14 10.76
N GLU A 38 -26.01 -11.43 11.77
CA GLU A 38 -26.21 -11.84 13.15
C GLU A 38 -25.16 -12.72 13.87
N LYS A 39 -24.57 -12.08 14.89
CA LYS A 39 -24.11 -12.66 16.17
C LYS A 39 -23.08 -13.79 16.10
N LYS A 40 -21.81 -13.39 16.21
CA LYS A 40 -20.96 -13.94 17.28
C LYS A 40 -19.87 -12.95 17.67
N THR A 41 -19.93 -12.56 18.93
CA THR A 41 -18.94 -11.80 19.70
C THR A 41 -17.50 -12.21 19.37
N VAL A 42 -16.77 -11.33 18.72
CA VAL A 42 -15.30 -11.30 18.73
C VAL A 42 -14.93 -9.86 19.06
N GLU A 43 -14.82 -9.54 20.35
CA GLU A 43 -14.09 -8.34 20.76
C GLU A 43 -12.60 -8.65 20.56
N ALA A 44 -12.11 -8.40 19.36
CA ALA A 44 -10.70 -8.37 19.03
C ALA A 44 -10.50 -7.28 17.97
N GLY A 45 -10.00 -6.12 18.40
CA GLY A 45 -9.91 -4.88 17.59
C GLY A 45 -11.26 -4.19 17.38
N SER A 46 -11.29 -2.85 17.34
CA SER A 46 -12.46 -2.18 16.76
C SER A 46 -12.56 -2.59 15.29
N HIS A 47 -13.77 -2.77 14.77
CA HIS A 47 -13.97 -3.11 13.35
C HIS A 47 -13.25 -2.11 12.42
N GLU A 48 -13.25 -0.83 12.79
CA GLU A 48 -12.51 0.24 12.14
C GLU A 48 -10.99 -0.01 12.14
N HIS A 49 -10.43 -0.50 13.25
CA HIS A 49 -9.01 -0.82 13.33
C HIS A 49 -8.63 -1.98 12.41
N ILE A 50 -9.41 -3.07 12.39
CA ILE A 50 -9.21 -4.19 11.45
C ILE A 50 -9.26 -3.69 10.00
N LEU A 51 -10.25 -2.85 9.67
CA LEU A 51 -10.39 -2.28 8.34
C LEU A 51 -9.17 -1.42 7.97
N ASN A 52 -8.66 -0.60 8.89
CA ASN A 52 -7.47 0.22 8.68
C ASN A 52 -6.22 -0.64 8.44
N LEU A 53 -6.07 -1.77 9.13
CA LEU A 53 -4.97 -2.72 8.91
C LEU A 53 -5.04 -3.35 7.52
N GLN A 54 -6.22 -3.83 7.12
CA GLN A 54 -6.43 -4.38 5.77
C GLN A 54 -6.16 -3.33 4.70
N LEU A 55 -6.62 -2.10 4.90
CA LEU A 55 -6.38 -0.99 3.97
C LEU A 55 -4.89 -0.65 3.88
N ALA A 56 -4.16 -0.64 5.00
CA ALA A 56 -2.72 -0.42 5.03
C ALA A 56 -2.00 -1.51 4.23
N MET A 57 -2.31 -2.78 4.48
CA MET A 57 -1.74 -3.91 3.76
C MET A 57 -2.03 -3.85 2.25
N ALA A 58 -3.27 -3.55 1.84
CA ALA A 58 -3.62 -3.41 0.43
C ALA A 58 -2.85 -2.27 -0.23
N THR A 59 -2.84 -1.10 0.41
CA THR A 59 -2.21 0.12 -0.13
C THR A 59 -0.71 -0.03 -0.27
N THR A 60 -0.01 -0.55 0.75
CA THR A 60 1.44 -0.74 0.70
C THR A 60 1.84 -1.83 -0.29
N SER A 61 1.03 -2.88 -0.42
CA SER A 61 1.20 -3.92 -1.43
C SER A 61 1.12 -3.36 -2.85
N VAL A 62 0.14 -2.49 -3.13
CA VAL A 62 -0.02 -1.84 -4.44
C VAL A 62 1.11 -0.84 -4.70
N ASN A 63 1.49 -0.04 -3.71
CA ASN A 63 2.58 0.92 -3.83
C ASN A 63 3.93 0.24 -4.11
N HIS A 64 4.19 -0.90 -3.44
CA HIS A 64 5.36 -1.71 -3.71
C HIS A 64 5.40 -2.16 -5.17
N GLU A 65 4.27 -2.60 -5.71
CA GLU A 65 4.19 -3.07 -7.10
C GLU A 65 4.42 -1.94 -8.11
N TYR A 66 3.83 -0.76 -7.90
CA TYR A 66 4.12 0.41 -8.73
C TYR A 66 5.60 0.81 -8.67
N ALA A 67 6.21 0.78 -7.49
CA ALA A 67 7.63 1.06 -7.34
C ALA A 67 8.51 0.01 -8.03
N ARG A 68 8.10 -1.27 -8.02
CA ARG A 68 8.78 -2.35 -8.75
C ARG A 68 8.73 -2.13 -10.26
N ILE A 69 7.55 -1.79 -10.81
CA ILE A 69 7.38 -1.49 -12.23
C ILE A 69 8.27 -0.31 -12.63
N GLU A 70 8.23 0.79 -11.86
CA GLU A 70 9.06 1.97 -12.14
C GLU A 70 10.57 1.64 -12.06
N TYR A 71 10.97 0.82 -11.10
CA TYR A 71 12.35 0.37 -10.94
C TYR A 71 12.85 -0.42 -12.14
N GLU A 72 11.99 -1.24 -12.73
CA GLU A 72 12.29 -2.04 -13.92
C GLU A 72 12.42 -1.17 -15.18
N GLU A 73 11.62 -0.10 -15.28
CA GLU A 73 11.57 0.77 -16.46
C GLU A 73 12.59 1.91 -16.44
N THR A 74 12.99 2.40 -15.26
CA THR A 74 13.90 3.53 -15.16
C THR A 74 15.35 3.17 -15.51
N ALA A 75 16.06 4.09 -16.15
CA ALA A 75 17.50 3.98 -16.44
C ALA A 75 18.37 4.77 -15.45
N ASP A 76 17.76 5.61 -14.62
CA ASP A 76 18.45 6.46 -13.64
C ASP A 76 18.83 5.65 -12.39
N VAL A 77 20.11 5.62 -12.07
CA VAL A 77 20.67 4.87 -10.94
C VAL A 77 20.24 5.47 -9.60
N GLU A 78 20.22 6.80 -9.48
CA GLU A 78 19.82 7.46 -8.23
C GLU A 78 18.35 7.17 -7.96
N ARG A 79 17.51 7.23 -8.99
CA ARG A 79 16.10 6.84 -8.90
C ARG A 79 15.91 5.37 -8.50
N LYS A 80 16.75 4.46 -9.01
CA LYS A 80 16.72 3.04 -8.61
C LYS A 80 17.01 2.85 -7.12
N GLU A 81 17.98 3.56 -6.58
CA GLU A 81 18.31 3.50 -5.15
C GLU A 81 17.15 4.00 -4.29
N GLU A 82 16.52 5.12 -4.67
CA GLU A 82 15.30 5.63 -4.01
C GLU A 82 14.16 4.62 -4.03
N LEU A 83 13.91 3.99 -5.18
CA LEU A 83 12.84 3.00 -5.34
C LEU A 83 13.11 1.74 -4.53
N MET A 84 14.37 1.28 -4.43
CA MET A 84 14.74 0.15 -3.56
C MET A 84 14.46 0.46 -2.08
N TYR A 85 14.82 1.67 -1.64
CA TYR A 85 14.54 2.12 -0.30
C TYR A 85 13.02 2.19 -0.04
N TYR A 86 12.26 2.79 -0.97
CA TYR A 86 10.81 2.90 -0.85
C TYR A 86 10.08 1.54 -0.86
N MET A 87 10.53 0.59 -1.69
CA MET A 87 10.00 -0.79 -1.67
C MET A 87 10.26 -1.47 -0.32
N THR A 88 11.42 -1.20 0.30
CA THR A 88 11.72 -1.69 1.65
C THR A 88 10.74 -1.10 2.67
N GLU A 89 10.49 0.21 2.63
CA GLU A 89 9.49 0.85 3.50
C GLU A 89 8.07 0.30 3.29
N CYS A 90 7.70 -0.01 2.04
CA CYS A 90 6.41 -0.63 1.74
C CYS A 90 6.30 -2.02 2.36
N ARG A 91 7.36 -2.83 2.28
CA ARG A 91 7.41 -4.15 2.90
C ARG A 91 7.30 -4.04 4.41
N ASP A 92 8.08 -3.16 5.04
CA ASP A 92 8.08 -3.03 6.50
C ASP A 92 6.70 -2.59 7.02
N LYS A 93 6.03 -1.62 6.36
CA LYS A 93 4.66 -1.22 6.71
C LYS A 93 3.62 -2.32 6.48
N TYR A 94 3.80 -3.14 5.44
CA TYR A 94 2.95 -4.31 5.22
C TYR A 94 3.11 -5.32 6.36
N ASP A 95 4.36 -5.63 6.72
CA ASP A 95 4.69 -6.60 7.77
C ASP A 95 4.20 -6.13 9.14
N GLU A 96 4.32 -4.83 9.46
CA GLU A 96 3.77 -4.22 10.68
C GLU A 96 2.24 -4.40 10.75
N ALA A 97 1.51 -4.01 9.71
CA ALA A 97 0.05 -4.15 9.68
C ALA A 97 -0.39 -5.62 9.70
N ARG A 98 0.38 -6.50 9.04
CA ARG A 98 0.16 -7.94 9.03
C ARG A 98 0.36 -8.56 10.41
N GLU A 99 1.43 -8.20 11.11
CA GLU A 99 1.71 -8.68 12.46
C GLU A 99 0.60 -8.25 13.41
N GLU A 100 0.18 -6.99 13.36
CA GLU A 100 -0.92 -6.47 14.18
C GLU A 100 -2.26 -7.15 13.86
N LEU A 101 -2.56 -7.40 12.58
CA LEU A 101 -3.77 -8.11 12.18
C LEU A 101 -3.71 -9.60 12.58
N SER A 102 -2.52 -10.22 12.59
CA SER A 102 -2.36 -11.62 13.02
C SER A 102 -2.70 -11.84 14.49
N VAL A 103 -2.40 -10.83 15.34
CA VAL A 103 -2.72 -10.84 16.76
C VAL A 103 -4.17 -10.45 16.99
N THR A 104 -4.67 -9.47 16.23
CA THR A 104 -6.03 -8.92 16.39
C THR A 104 -7.10 -9.87 15.85
N ASN A 105 -6.93 -10.38 14.63
CA ASN A 105 -7.90 -11.28 14.00
C ASN A 105 -7.25 -12.19 12.94
N PRO A 106 -6.70 -13.36 13.34
CA PRO A 106 -5.96 -14.23 12.42
C PRO A 106 -6.82 -14.84 11.31
N LEU A 107 -8.13 -15.04 11.54
CA LEU A 107 -9.06 -15.55 10.51
C LEU A 107 -9.29 -14.53 9.41
N VAL A 108 -9.37 -13.25 9.77
CA VAL A 108 -9.48 -12.15 8.80
C VAL A 108 -8.17 -12.01 8.03
N LEU A 109 -7.01 -12.16 8.68
CA LEU A 109 -5.72 -12.14 7.99
C LEU A 109 -5.63 -13.20 6.89
N GLU A 110 -5.93 -14.46 7.21
CA GLU A 110 -5.82 -15.57 6.24
C GLU A 110 -6.72 -15.34 5.01
N SER A 111 -7.98 -14.97 5.23
CA SER A 111 -8.92 -14.72 4.13
C SER A 111 -8.53 -13.49 3.30
N PHE A 112 -8.02 -12.44 3.95
CA PHE A 112 -7.56 -11.24 3.27
C PHE A 112 -6.29 -11.48 2.43
N GLU A 113 -5.29 -12.20 2.94
CA GLU A 113 -4.08 -12.52 2.18
C GLU A 113 -4.37 -13.40 0.97
N ALA A 114 -5.28 -14.38 1.12
CA ALA A 114 -5.73 -15.22 0.00
C ALA A 114 -6.40 -14.39 -1.09
N GLU A 115 -7.26 -13.44 -0.70
CA GLU A 115 -7.93 -12.54 -1.63
C GLU A 115 -6.95 -11.58 -2.31
N LEU A 116 -6.03 -10.98 -1.56
CA LEU A 116 -5.01 -10.09 -2.11
C LEU A 116 -4.11 -10.82 -3.12
N ALA A 117 -3.73 -12.07 -2.84
CA ALA A 117 -2.97 -12.90 -3.78
C ALA A 117 -3.77 -13.19 -5.05
N ARG A 118 -5.06 -13.51 -4.93
CA ARG A 118 -5.96 -13.73 -6.06
C ARG A 118 -6.10 -12.48 -6.93
N GLN A 119 -6.26 -11.31 -6.32
CA GLN A 119 -6.35 -10.03 -7.03
C GLN A 119 -5.06 -9.74 -7.82
N LYS A 120 -3.89 -9.91 -7.20
CA LYS A 120 -2.59 -9.76 -7.89
C LYS A 120 -2.49 -10.69 -9.10
N GLN A 121 -2.84 -11.95 -8.92
CA GLN A 121 -2.81 -12.94 -10.01
C GLN A 121 -3.76 -12.56 -11.15
N SER A 122 -4.99 -12.13 -10.83
CA SER A 122 -5.97 -11.70 -11.82
C SER A 122 -5.46 -10.51 -12.64
N THR A 123 -4.88 -9.51 -11.97
CA THR A 123 -4.33 -8.31 -12.65
C THR A 123 -3.16 -8.65 -13.57
N MET A 124 -2.25 -9.54 -13.14
CA MET A 124 -1.13 -9.99 -13.99
C MET A 124 -1.60 -10.71 -15.25
N VAL A 125 -2.66 -11.51 -15.18
CA VAL A 125 -3.22 -12.21 -16.36
C VAL A 125 -3.78 -11.21 -17.38
N HIS A 126 -4.30 -10.07 -16.94
CA HIS A 126 -4.84 -9.04 -17.83
C HIS A 126 -3.78 -8.09 -18.43
N TYR A 127 -2.64 -7.89 -17.77
CA TYR A 127 -1.55 -7.05 -18.28
C TYR A 127 -0.63 -7.75 -19.30
N HIS A 128 -0.70 -9.07 -19.43
CA HIS A 128 0.09 -9.87 -20.37
C HIS A 128 -0.67 -10.33 -21.63
N ALA A 129 -1.90 -9.84 -21.85
CA ALA A 129 -2.71 -10.12 -23.05
C ALA A 129 -2.68 -8.93 -24.02
#